data_AF-A0ABC9IMP9-F1
#
_entry.id   AF-A0ABC9IMP9-F1
#
_cell.length_a   1.000
_cell.length_b   1.000
_cell.length_c   1.000
_cell.angle_alpha   90.00
_cell.angle_beta   90.00
_cell.angle_gamma   90.00
#
_symmetry.space_group_name_H-M   'P 1'
#
loop_
_entity.id
_entity.type
_entity.pdbx_description
1 polymer ?
#
loop_
_entity_poly.entity_id
_entity_poly.type
_entity_poly.pdbx_seq_one_letter_code
_entity_poly.pdbx_strand_id
1 'polypeptide(L)'
;MINIVVVSHSALLARGVEQLARQMMRGDGCKLALAAGVDDEQHPIGTDAVKVMEAIEAVAGGDGVLVLMDLGSALLSAETALDLLDPDLAAKVRLCAAPLVEGTLAAVVAANSGASLEQVVAEAQGALQAKQAQLGEASPTAKSVALPLAQGKSVTWTVQNPHGLHARPAARLVETLAPFKAELVLEKQGQCVDPRSLNQLALLQVRHGDTVRLIADGAQADEALAAFKALAEQHFGETVSERQQPSLHGIPVAESVTSGPVFQAHSFWPPTVDRRIGADEVLGEQQRLREALQHTLSDLNRLAERTGTLIGKPQAAIFGAHSMLLDDPDLQQAAYTRIAQQLCCAEQAWRQVLGAIAEEYRELDDDYMRARELDVRDMLRRTLCHLQGLPLPAMALAEPSILVMDELMPSEVVMLDRRLVLGICLSGGNALSHSAILAKAMGIPMVVGMQDCLSKTRSGQKAMLDAARGVLQLSH
;
A
#
# COMPACT_ATOMS: atom_id res chain seq x y z
N MET A 1 35.08 20.23 1.64
CA MET A 1 33.86 19.57 1.11
C MET A 1 34.25 18.26 0.45
N ILE A 2 33.61 17.15 0.83
CA ILE A 2 33.81 15.84 0.20
C ILE A 2 32.61 15.56 -0.71
N ASN A 3 32.88 15.11 -1.93
CA ASN A 3 31.83 14.77 -2.91
C ASN A 3 31.82 13.28 -3.19
N ILE A 4 30.72 12.78 -3.73
CA ILE A 4 30.47 11.34 -3.88
C ILE A 4 30.13 11.01 -5.33
N VAL A 5 30.73 9.94 -5.83
CA VAL A 5 30.40 9.34 -7.12
C VAL A 5 29.91 7.91 -6.89
N VAL A 6 28.75 7.59 -7.46
CA VAL A 6 28.18 6.24 -7.43
C VAL A 6 28.38 5.61 -8.81
N VAL A 7 29.10 4.49 -8.84
CA VAL A 7 29.39 3.70 -10.03
C VAL A 7 28.56 2.42 -9.98
N SER A 8 27.79 2.14 -11.02
CA SER A 8 26.99 0.92 -11.07
C SER A 8 26.80 0.40 -12.48
N HIS A 9 26.61 -0.92 -12.60
CA HIS A 9 26.21 -1.53 -13.88
C HIS A 9 24.82 -1.07 -14.34
N SER A 10 23.95 -0.69 -13.41
CA SER A 10 22.55 -0.35 -13.68
C SER A 10 22.27 1.11 -13.40
N ALA A 11 21.88 1.86 -14.44
CA ALA A 11 21.43 3.24 -14.29
C ALA A 11 20.21 3.36 -13.36
N LEU A 12 19.31 2.34 -13.36
CA LEU A 12 18.15 2.32 -12.46
C LEU A 12 18.58 2.14 -11.00
N LEU A 13 19.56 1.28 -10.73
CA LEU A 13 20.08 1.08 -9.38
C LEU A 13 20.77 2.35 -8.88
N ALA A 14 21.65 2.95 -9.69
CA ALA A 14 22.33 4.20 -9.35
C ALA A 14 21.35 5.35 -9.07
N ARG A 15 20.31 5.51 -9.89
CA ARG A 15 19.25 6.50 -9.66
C ARG A 15 18.43 6.21 -8.40
N GLY A 16 18.17 4.93 -8.10
CA GLY A 16 17.53 4.53 -6.85
C GLY A 16 18.36 4.90 -5.62
N VAL A 17 19.67 4.63 -5.67
CA VAL A 17 20.62 5.03 -4.62
C VAL A 17 20.67 6.56 -4.49
N GLU A 18 20.74 7.29 -5.59
CA GLU A 18 20.70 8.75 -5.60
C GLU A 18 19.41 9.29 -4.97
N GLN A 19 18.26 8.72 -5.31
CA GLN A 19 16.98 9.13 -4.75
C GLN A 19 16.94 8.96 -3.23
N LEU A 20 17.53 7.87 -2.69
CA LEU A 20 17.64 7.65 -1.26
C LEU A 20 18.63 8.63 -0.62
N ALA A 21 19.81 8.81 -1.21
CA ALA A 21 20.85 9.72 -0.74
C ALA A 21 20.37 11.17 -0.68
N ARG A 22 19.67 11.65 -1.71
CA ARG A 22 19.13 13.01 -1.77
C ARG A 22 18.13 13.31 -0.65
N GLN A 23 17.43 12.30 -0.13
CA GLN A 23 16.54 12.49 1.03
C GLN A 23 17.30 12.69 2.35
N MET A 24 18.57 12.29 2.40
CA MET A 24 19.45 12.46 3.56
C MET A 24 20.21 13.79 3.51
N MET A 25 20.29 14.43 2.35
CA MET A 25 21.02 15.69 2.16
C MET A 25 20.15 16.90 2.49
N ARG A 26 20.72 17.86 3.23
CA ARG A 26 20.18 19.21 3.37
C ARG A 26 21.24 20.24 3.02
N GLY A 27 20.93 21.10 2.04
CA GLY A 27 21.86 22.09 1.51
C GLY A 27 22.90 21.49 0.57
N ASP A 28 23.93 22.28 0.26
CA ASP A 28 24.93 21.96 -0.76
C ASP A 28 26.26 21.46 -0.16
N GLY A 29 26.21 20.82 1.02
CA GLY A 29 27.39 20.36 1.76
C GLY A 29 28.12 19.15 1.16
N CYS A 30 27.50 18.49 0.18
CA CYS A 30 28.06 17.40 -0.61
C CYS A 30 27.43 17.41 -2.01
N LYS A 31 28.21 17.12 -3.05
CA LYS A 31 27.69 16.84 -4.40
C LYS A 31 27.70 15.35 -4.67
N LEU A 32 26.67 14.87 -5.36
CA LEU A 32 26.52 13.49 -5.77
C LEU A 32 26.44 13.41 -7.31
N ALA A 33 27.29 12.60 -7.91
CA ALA A 33 27.26 12.29 -9.34
C ALA A 33 27.15 10.77 -9.58
N LEU A 34 26.61 10.40 -10.74
CA LEU A 34 26.36 9.03 -11.13
C LEU A 34 27.14 8.66 -12.39
N ALA A 35 27.75 7.49 -12.39
CA ALA A 35 28.32 6.87 -13.58
C ALA A 35 27.77 5.44 -13.67
N ALA A 36 26.74 5.22 -14.50
CA ALA A 36 26.08 3.94 -14.55
C ALA A 36 25.49 3.57 -15.90
N GLY A 37 25.55 2.28 -16.22
CA GLY A 37 25.13 1.72 -17.50
C GLY A 37 26.05 2.09 -18.66
N VAL A 38 25.78 1.50 -19.81
CA VAL A 38 26.45 1.77 -21.09
C VAL A 38 25.44 2.31 -22.10
N ASP A 39 25.92 3.02 -23.12
CA ASP A 39 25.06 3.57 -24.19
C ASP A 39 24.73 2.50 -25.25
N ASP A 40 24.15 1.39 -24.79
CA ASP A 40 23.60 0.31 -25.62
C ASP A 40 22.12 0.12 -25.24
N GLU A 41 21.21 0.49 -26.14
CA GLU A 41 19.76 0.37 -25.91
C GLU A 41 19.29 -1.08 -25.76
N GLN A 42 19.99 -2.04 -26.36
CA GLN A 42 19.65 -3.46 -26.29
C GLN A 42 20.27 -4.13 -25.06
N HIS A 43 21.43 -3.64 -24.60
CA HIS A 43 22.14 -4.17 -23.43
C HIS A 43 22.64 -3.04 -22.51
N PRO A 44 21.74 -2.29 -21.84
CA PRO A 44 22.10 -1.09 -21.09
C PRO A 44 22.87 -1.33 -19.79
N ILE A 45 23.05 -2.60 -19.40
CA ILE A 45 23.74 -2.99 -18.16
C ILE A 45 25.24 -3.12 -18.42
N GLY A 46 26.04 -2.27 -17.77
CA GLY A 46 27.49 -2.25 -17.93
C GLY A 46 28.14 -1.07 -17.23
N THR A 47 29.46 -0.98 -17.29
CA THR A 47 30.22 0.16 -16.76
C THR A 47 31.18 0.72 -17.80
N ASP A 48 31.42 2.03 -17.73
CA ASP A 48 32.22 2.77 -18.70
C ASP A 48 33.19 3.69 -17.94
N ALA A 49 34.50 3.49 -18.16
CA ALA A 49 35.55 4.26 -17.50
C ALA A 49 35.50 5.76 -17.84
N VAL A 50 35.10 6.14 -19.05
CA VAL A 50 34.99 7.54 -19.46
C VAL A 50 33.86 8.23 -18.70
N LYS A 51 32.70 7.56 -18.57
CA LYS A 51 31.59 8.09 -17.76
C LYS A 51 31.96 8.25 -16.28
N VAL A 52 32.76 7.33 -15.74
CA VAL A 52 33.25 7.42 -14.34
C VAL A 52 34.19 8.61 -14.19
N MET A 53 35.13 8.80 -15.12
CA MET A 53 36.04 9.95 -15.15
C MET A 53 35.26 11.27 -15.21
N GLU A 54 34.32 11.41 -16.15
CA GLU A 54 33.47 12.60 -16.30
C GLU A 54 32.64 12.89 -15.03
N ALA A 55 32.11 11.85 -14.38
CA ALA A 55 31.36 12.00 -13.14
C ALA A 55 32.24 12.51 -11.98
N ILE A 56 33.50 12.07 -11.91
CA ILE A 56 34.48 12.55 -10.93
C ILE A 56 34.82 14.02 -11.19
N GLU A 57 35.09 14.38 -12.44
CA GLU A 57 35.41 15.75 -12.84
C GLU A 57 34.26 16.72 -12.54
N ALA A 58 33.01 16.30 -12.78
CA ALA A 58 31.81 17.09 -12.50
C ALA A 58 31.67 17.49 -11.02
N VAL A 59 32.31 16.74 -10.10
CA VAL A 59 32.28 17.00 -8.66
C VAL A 59 33.66 17.33 -8.06
N ALA A 60 34.68 17.58 -8.88
CA ALA A 60 36.07 17.76 -8.45
C ALA A 60 36.38 19.04 -7.63
N GLY A 61 35.41 19.95 -7.45
CA GLY A 61 35.61 21.25 -6.79
C GLY A 61 35.78 21.24 -5.26
N GLY A 62 35.98 20.07 -4.63
CA GLY A 62 36.09 19.91 -3.18
C GLY A 62 37.48 19.49 -2.70
N ASP A 63 37.56 19.09 -1.42
CA ASP A 63 38.79 18.58 -0.78
C ASP A 63 39.06 17.11 -1.14
N GLY A 64 38.07 16.40 -1.69
CA GLY A 64 38.20 15.01 -2.12
C GLY A 64 36.92 14.44 -2.72
N VAL A 65 37.06 13.31 -3.41
CA VAL A 65 35.94 12.57 -4.01
C VAL A 65 35.97 11.12 -3.53
N LEU A 66 34.86 10.63 -2.99
CA LEU A 66 34.67 9.23 -2.65
C LEU A 66 33.88 8.53 -3.76
N VAL A 67 34.44 7.44 -4.31
CA VAL A 67 33.78 6.63 -5.33
C VAL A 67 33.28 5.34 -4.69
N LEU A 68 31.96 5.13 -4.69
CA LEU A 68 31.33 3.87 -4.32
C LEU A 68 30.95 3.10 -5.58
N MET A 69 31.20 1.80 -5.58
CA MET A 69 31.00 0.92 -6.73
C MET A 69 30.25 -0.35 -6.33
N ASP A 70 29.55 -0.97 -7.29
CA ASP A 70 28.94 -2.28 -7.10
C ASP A 70 29.94 -3.44 -7.34
N LEU A 71 29.56 -4.43 -8.14
CA LEU A 71 30.27 -5.72 -8.25
C LEU A 71 31.16 -5.75 -9.48
N GLY A 72 32.28 -6.48 -9.44
CA GLY A 72 33.00 -6.87 -10.65
C GLY A 72 33.58 -5.69 -11.46
N SER A 73 33.15 -5.54 -12.73
CA SER A 73 33.79 -4.65 -13.71
C SER A 73 33.74 -3.16 -13.36
N ALA A 74 32.85 -2.74 -12.46
CA ALA A 74 32.77 -1.37 -11.96
C ALA A 74 34.07 -0.93 -11.28
N LEU A 75 34.74 -1.84 -10.57
CA LEU A 75 36.02 -1.59 -9.93
C LEU A 75 37.10 -1.33 -10.98
N LEU A 76 37.19 -2.19 -12.00
CA LEU A 76 38.16 -2.03 -13.08
C LEU A 76 37.91 -0.73 -13.88
N SER A 77 36.66 -0.42 -14.16
CA SER A 77 36.28 0.83 -14.83
C SER A 77 36.62 2.06 -13.98
N ALA A 78 36.48 1.99 -12.66
CA ALA A 78 36.87 3.07 -11.76
C ALA A 78 38.40 3.21 -11.65
N GLU A 79 39.16 2.11 -11.59
CA GLU A 79 40.63 2.13 -11.63
C GLU A 79 41.13 2.73 -12.96
N THR A 80 40.56 2.29 -14.09
CA THR A 80 40.88 2.82 -15.42
C THR A 80 40.54 4.31 -15.51
N ALA A 81 39.42 4.75 -14.92
CA ALA A 81 39.06 6.16 -14.86
C ALA A 81 40.10 6.98 -14.08
N LEU A 82 40.66 6.46 -12.99
CA LEU A 82 41.73 7.14 -12.25
C LEU A 82 43.00 7.32 -13.08
N ASP A 83 43.35 6.34 -13.91
CA ASP A 83 44.50 6.43 -14.83
C ASP A 83 44.30 7.48 -15.93
N LEU A 84 43.05 7.80 -16.27
CA LEU A 84 42.68 8.81 -17.28
C LEU A 84 42.55 10.23 -16.71
N LEU A 85 42.38 10.37 -15.39
CA LEU A 85 42.23 11.66 -14.73
C LEU A 85 43.54 12.44 -14.65
N ASP A 86 43.42 13.76 -14.47
CA ASP A 86 44.53 14.60 -14.06
C ASP A 86 45.18 14.08 -12.75
N PRO A 87 46.51 13.96 -12.66
CA PRO A 87 47.18 13.37 -11.48
C PRO A 87 46.88 14.06 -10.15
N ASP A 88 46.69 15.38 -10.14
CA ASP A 88 46.39 16.13 -8.91
C ASP A 88 44.95 15.88 -8.45
N LEU A 89 44.04 15.66 -9.39
CA LEU A 89 42.67 15.25 -9.08
C LEU A 89 42.63 13.78 -8.63
N ALA A 90 43.29 12.87 -9.35
CA ALA A 90 43.34 11.45 -9.01
C ALA A 90 43.84 11.20 -7.57
N ALA A 91 44.84 11.98 -7.12
CA ALA A 91 45.36 11.91 -5.74
C ALA A 91 44.32 12.24 -4.64
N LYS A 92 43.24 12.95 -5.00
CA LYS A 92 42.14 13.32 -4.09
C LYS A 92 40.95 12.38 -4.18
N VAL A 93 40.98 11.39 -5.06
CA VAL A 93 39.92 10.40 -5.23
C VAL A 93 40.21 9.17 -4.37
N ARG A 94 39.17 8.61 -3.74
CA ARG A 94 39.25 7.34 -3.02
C ARG A 94 38.20 6.37 -3.52
N LEU A 95 38.65 5.18 -3.94
CA LEU A 95 37.75 4.05 -4.23
C LEU A 95 37.36 3.36 -2.91
N CYS A 96 36.07 3.11 -2.72
CA CYS A 96 35.52 2.58 -1.47
C CYS A 96 34.90 1.19 -1.66
N ALA A 97 35.32 0.23 -0.84
CA ALA A 97 34.80 -1.14 -0.83
C ALA A 97 33.50 -1.31 -0.01
N ALA A 98 32.85 -0.22 0.38
CA ALA A 98 31.61 -0.26 1.14
C ALA A 98 30.44 -0.83 0.31
N PRO A 99 29.43 -1.47 0.93
CA PRO A 99 28.19 -1.84 0.25
C PRO A 99 27.57 -0.62 -0.44
N LEU A 100 27.21 -0.74 -1.72
CA LEU A 100 26.84 0.40 -2.55
C LEU A 100 25.73 1.26 -1.92
N VAL A 101 24.64 0.65 -1.45
CA VAL A 101 23.49 1.40 -0.93
C VAL A 101 23.80 1.98 0.45
N GLU A 102 24.06 1.12 1.43
CA GLU A 102 24.25 1.53 2.83
C GLU A 102 25.49 2.43 2.98
N GLY A 103 26.58 2.10 2.28
CA GLY A 103 27.81 2.89 2.26
C GLY A 103 27.61 4.27 1.65
N THR A 104 26.81 4.40 0.59
CA THR A 104 26.52 5.71 -0.02
C THR A 104 25.74 6.59 0.94
N LEU A 105 24.73 6.06 1.63
CA LEU A 105 23.94 6.83 2.59
C LEU A 105 24.81 7.32 3.76
N ALA A 106 25.64 6.43 4.31
CA ALA A 106 26.54 6.75 5.41
C ALA A 106 27.59 7.81 4.99
N ALA A 107 28.16 7.66 3.78
CA ALA A 107 29.08 8.63 3.20
C ALA A 107 28.44 10.00 2.98
N VAL A 108 27.23 10.05 2.43
CA VAL A 108 26.51 11.30 2.13
C VAL A 108 26.24 12.07 3.41
N VAL A 109 25.78 11.40 4.48
CA VAL A 109 25.52 12.03 5.77
C VAL A 109 26.81 12.56 6.40
N ALA A 110 27.90 11.77 6.38
CA ALA A 110 29.19 12.21 6.89
C ALA A 110 29.79 13.38 6.09
N ALA A 111 29.68 13.35 4.76
CA ALA A 111 30.16 14.42 3.90
C ALA A 111 29.37 15.72 4.11
N ASN A 112 28.03 15.62 4.20
CA ASN A 112 27.15 16.77 4.41
C ASN A 112 27.35 17.41 5.80
N SER A 113 27.80 16.63 6.79
CA SER A 113 28.15 17.12 8.12
C SER A 113 29.55 17.74 8.21
N GLY A 114 30.30 17.78 7.10
CA GLY A 114 31.61 18.41 6.99
C GLY A 114 32.79 17.52 7.39
N ALA A 115 32.60 16.19 7.45
CA ALA A 115 33.66 15.25 7.78
C ALA A 115 34.80 15.23 6.74
N SER A 116 36.00 14.83 7.16
CA SER A 116 37.14 14.66 6.26
C SER A 116 36.97 13.43 5.35
N LEU A 117 37.70 13.36 4.23
CA LEU A 117 37.64 12.20 3.32
C LEU A 117 37.87 10.88 4.05
N GLU A 118 38.83 10.83 4.97
CA GLU A 118 39.13 9.65 5.77
C GLU A 118 37.96 9.22 6.67
N GLN A 119 37.29 10.19 7.30
CA GLN A 119 36.12 9.93 8.13
C GLN A 119 34.93 9.46 7.29
N VAL A 120 34.71 10.06 6.11
CA VAL A 120 33.66 9.65 5.17
C VAL A 120 33.91 8.22 4.68
N VAL A 121 35.15 7.86 4.36
CA VAL A 121 35.54 6.49 3.97
C VAL A 121 35.26 5.51 5.11
N ALA A 122 35.66 5.84 6.33
CA ALA A 122 35.46 4.98 7.50
C ALA A 122 33.96 4.75 7.77
N GLU A 123 33.14 5.80 7.68
CA GLU A 123 31.69 5.71 7.85
C GLU A 123 31.05 4.91 6.71
N ALA A 124 31.49 5.06 5.46
CA ALA A 124 31.01 4.22 4.37
C ALA A 124 31.31 2.73 4.61
N GLN A 125 32.56 2.41 4.96
CA GLN A 125 33.01 1.02 5.16
C GLN A 125 32.35 0.36 6.38
N GLY A 126 32.03 1.14 7.42
CA GLY A 126 31.32 0.66 8.61
C GLY A 126 29.85 0.25 8.36
N ALA A 127 29.29 0.57 7.19
CA ALA A 127 27.86 0.38 6.93
C ALA A 127 27.41 -1.09 6.95
N LEU A 128 28.29 -2.01 6.53
CA LEU A 128 28.01 -3.45 6.61
C LEU A 128 27.86 -3.92 8.06
N GLN A 129 28.70 -3.40 8.97
CA GLN A 129 28.76 -3.85 10.36
C GLN A 129 27.43 -3.62 11.08
N ALA A 130 26.76 -2.49 10.79
CA ALA A 130 25.44 -2.19 11.35
C ALA A 130 24.41 -3.26 10.97
N LYS A 131 24.40 -3.67 9.70
CA LYS A 131 23.50 -4.71 9.17
C LYS A 131 23.80 -6.09 9.76
N GLN A 132 25.08 -6.44 9.88
CA GLN A 132 25.50 -7.70 10.50
C GLN A 132 25.06 -7.79 11.96
N ALA A 133 25.25 -6.72 12.74
CA ALA A 133 24.82 -6.68 14.13
C ALA A 133 23.29 -6.80 14.27
N GLN A 134 22.52 -6.20 13.36
CA GLN A 134 21.05 -6.34 13.33
C GLN A 134 20.59 -7.77 13.03
N LEU A 135 21.36 -8.52 12.24
CA LEU A 135 21.11 -9.93 11.96
C LEU A 135 21.64 -10.87 13.06
N GLY A 136 22.30 -10.34 14.10
CA GLY A 136 22.90 -11.13 15.16
C GLY A 136 24.20 -11.84 14.76
N GLU A 137 24.85 -11.42 13.68
CA GLU A 137 26.15 -11.95 13.26
C GLU A 137 27.27 -11.40 14.16
N ALA A 138 28.20 -12.28 14.55
CA ALA A 138 29.35 -11.89 15.35
C ALA A 138 30.31 -11.03 14.52
N SER A 139 30.37 -9.73 14.83
CA SER A 139 31.31 -8.82 14.18
C SER A 139 32.73 -9.00 14.74
N PRO A 140 33.79 -9.16 13.92
CA PRO A 140 35.16 -9.41 14.41
C PRO A 140 35.76 -8.28 15.26
N THR A 141 35.22 -7.07 15.20
CA THR A 141 35.81 -5.87 15.80
C THR A 141 34.77 -4.85 16.25
N ALA A 142 33.72 -5.28 16.95
CA ALA A 142 32.90 -4.34 17.71
C ALA A 142 33.67 -3.91 18.97
N LYS A 143 34.63 -2.98 18.82
CA LYS A 143 35.02 -2.16 19.97
C LYS A 143 33.80 -1.29 20.28
N SER A 144 32.97 -1.76 21.21
CA SER A 144 32.26 -0.84 22.11
C SER A 144 33.25 0.27 22.45
N VAL A 145 32.89 1.51 22.12
CA VAL A 145 33.63 2.66 22.64
C VAL A 145 33.39 2.64 24.14
N ALA A 146 34.20 1.88 24.86
CA ALA A 146 34.30 1.99 26.30
C ALA A 146 35.03 3.31 26.56
N LEU A 147 34.27 4.40 26.73
CA LEU A 147 34.82 5.67 27.17
C LEU A 147 33.97 6.31 28.28
N PRO A 148 34.61 7.03 29.21
CA PRO A 148 34.20 7.22 30.58
C PRO A 148 33.30 8.45 30.78
N LEU A 149 32.35 8.69 29.87
CA LEU A 149 31.43 9.84 29.97
C LEU A 149 30.28 9.65 30.97
N ALA A 150 30.38 8.72 31.92
CA ALA A 150 29.32 8.45 32.89
C ALA A 150 28.97 9.66 33.80
N GLN A 151 29.80 10.70 33.84
CA GLN A 151 29.63 11.91 34.68
C GLN A 151 29.36 13.20 33.88
N GLY A 152 29.26 13.15 32.55
CA GLY A 152 28.93 14.30 31.73
C GLY A 152 27.49 14.80 31.94
N LYS A 153 27.20 16.04 31.52
CA LYS A 153 25.83 16.57 31.54
C LYS A 153 24.98 15.74 30.56
N SER A 154 23.71 15.52 30.87
CA SER A 154 22.85 14.70 30.01
C SER A 154 21.42 15.20 29.90
N VAL A 155 20.80 14.89 28.77
CA VAL A 155 19.38 15.12 28.48
C VAL A 155 18.76 13.82 27.99
N THR A 156 17.58 13.51 28.51
CA THR A 156 16.82 12.31 28.17
C THR A 156 15.59 12.67 27.34
N TRP A 157 15.28 11.84 26.35
CA TRP A 157 14.11 11.99 25.49
C TRP A 157 13.43 10.65 25.21
N THR A 158 12.10 10.64 25.17
CA THR A 158 11.32 9.48 24.73
C THR A 158 10.95 9.66 23.26
N VAL A 159 11.40 8.75 22.40
CA VAL A 159 11.24 8.86 20.95
C VAL A 159 9.78 8.69 20.55
N GLN A 160 9.24 9.71 19.87
CA GLN A 160 7.85 9.72 19.40
C GLN A 160 7.72 9.48 17.89
N ASN A 161 8.84 9.34 17.17
CA ASN A 161 8.85 9.00 15.74
C ASN A 161 8.23 7.60 15.53
N PRO A 162 7.25 7.43 14.62
CA PRO A 162 6.55 6.15 14.41
C PRO A 162 7.48 4.97 14.11
N HIS A 163 8.59 5.25 13.41
CA HIS A 163 9.58 4.25 13.02
C HIS A 163 10.88 4.36 13.83
N GLY A 164 10.88 5.11 14.94
CA GLY A 164 12.07 5.35 15.76
C GLY A 164 13.12 6.25 15.09
N LEU A 165 14.39 6.14 15.53
CA LEU A 165 15.51 6.88 14.92
C LEU A 165 16.11 6.11 13.74
N HIS A 166 15.34 5.93 12.68
CA HIS A 166 15.83 5.34 11.42
C HIS A 166 16.67 6.34 10.61
N ALA A 167 17.07 5.95 9.40
CA ALA A 167 18.05 6.65 8.56
C ALA A 167 17.87 8.19 8.49
N ARG A 168 16.64 8.70 8.35
CA ARG A 168 16.39 10.15 8.18
C ARG A 168 16.43 10.94 9.50
N PRO A 169 15.70 10.58 10.58
CA PRO A 169 15.91 11.16 11.90
C PRO A 169 17.35 11.08 12.39
N ALA A 170 18.01 9.94 12.16
CA ALA A 170 19.39 9.71 12.54
C ALA A 170 20.37 10.62 11.77
N ALA A 171 20.20 10.76 10.44
CA ALA A 171 20.99 11.69 9.64
C ALA A 171 20.90 13.14 10.17
N ARG A 172 19.69 13.59 10.52
CA ARG A 172 19.50 14.94 11.08
C ARG A 172 20.14 15.12 12.44
N LEU A 173 20.12 14.08 13.26
CA LEU A 173 20.82 14.07 14.53
C LEU A 173 22.33 14.23 14.33
N VAL A 174 22.91 13.47 13.39
CA VAL A 174 24.32 13.59 13.00
C VAL A 174 24.65 15.00 12.53
N GLU A 175 23.89 15.53 11.56
CA GLU A 175 24.09 16.88 11.01
C GLU A 175 24.00 17.97 12.07
N THR A 176 23.05 17.85 13.00
CA THR A 176 22.85 18.84 14.06
C THR A 176 23.99 18.81 15.07
N LEU A 177 24.54 17.64 15.36
CA LEU A 177 25.55 17.47 16.41
C LEU A 177 27.00 17.61 15.91
N ALA A 178 27.25 17.36 14.63
CA ALA A 178 28.60 17.40 14.04
C ALA A 178 29.38 18.72 14.24
N PRO A 179 28.76 19.92 14.17
CA PRO A 179 29.49 21.17 14.32
C PRO A 179 30.04 21.42 15.73
N PHE A 180 29.53 20.74 16.76
CA PHE A 180 29.92 20.98 18.14
C PHE A 180 31.22 20.25 18.51
N LYS A 181 32.17 21.01 19.05
CA LYS A 181 33.44 20.52 19.61
C LYS A 181 33.24 20.07 21.06
N ALA A 182 32.47 19.01 21.22
CA ALA A 182 32.21 18.35 22.50
C ALA A 182 32.36 16.83 22.34
N GLU A 183 32.65 16.14 23.45
CA GLU A 183 32.53 14.69 23.50
C GLU A 183 31.05 14.34 23.71
N LEU A 184 30.49 13.52 22.82
CA LEU A 184 29.06 13.20 22.79
C LEU A 184 28.87 11.68 22.80
N VAL A 185 27.93 11.22 23.61
CA VAL A 185 27.53 9.81 23.70
C VAL A 185 26.02 9.73 23.73
N LEU A 186 25.43 8.95 22.81
CA LEU A 186 24.02 8.61 22.88
C LEU A 186 23.88 7.21 23.47
N GLU A 187 23.04 7.11 24.49
CA GLU A 187 22.79 5.88 25.22
C GLU A 187 21.33 5.43 25.08
N LYS A 188 21.14 4.12 24.89
CA LYS A 188 19.87 3.43 25.09
C LYS A 188 20.11 2.16 25.90
N GLN A 189 19.46 2.04 27.06
CA GLN A 189 19.49 0.83 27.90
C GLN A 189 20.92 0.31 28.19
N GLY A 190 21.88 1.20 28.43
CA GLY A 190 23.28 0.86 28.71
C GLY A 190 24.16 0.60 27.48
N GLN A 191 23.61 0.60 26.27
CA GLN A 191 24.39 0.63 25.04
C GLN A 191 24.72 2.07 24.68
N CYS A 192 26.00 2.36 24.41
CA CYS A 192 26.52 3.70 24.14
C CYS A 192 27.14 3.76 22.73
N VAL A 193 26.86 4.83 22.00
CA VAL A 193 27.38 5.07 20.65
C VAL A 193 27.75 6.54 20.43
N ASP A 194 28.59 6.81 19.43
CA ASP A 194 28.81 8.17 18.94
C ASP A 194 27.58 8.63 18.12
N PRO A 195 26.86 9.68 18.55
CA PRO A 195 25.68 10.18 17.84
C PRO A 195 25.99 10.87 16.51
N ARG A 196 27.27 11.03 16.14
CA ARG A 196 27.71 11.60 14.87
C ARG A 196 28.01 10.53 13.81
N SER A 197 27.84 9.25 14.14
CA SER A 197 27.94 8.13 13.19
C SER A 197 26.56 7.55 12.92
N LEU A 198 26.14 7.57 11.66
CA LEU A 198 24.86 7.01 11.23
C LEU A 198 24.82 5.50 11.48
N ASN A 199 25.94 4.82 11.24
CA ASN A 199 26.05 3.37 11.46
C ASN A 199 25.93 3.02 12.94
N GLN A 200 26.57 3.79 13.83
CA GLN A 200 26.47 3.50 15.25
C GLN A 200 25.07 3.83 15.80
N LEU A 201 24.40 4.87 15.32
CA LEU A 201 22.99 5.12 15.63
C LEU A 201 22.09 3.94 15.23
N ALA A 202 22.36 3.33 14.06
CA ALA A 202 21.62 2.15 13.60
C ALA A 202 21.82 0.91 14.49
N LEU A 203 22.96 0.82 15.21
CA LEU A 203 23.22 -0.26 16.18
C LEU A 203 22.36 -0.17 17.44
N LEU A 204 21.97 1.04 17.89
CA LEU A 204 21.10 1.20 19.06
C LEU A 204 19.66 0.70 18.81
N GLN A 205 19.26 0.56 17.54
CA GLN A 205 17.92 0.15 17.12
C GLN A 205 16.81 0.90 17.88
N VAL A 206 16.90 2.23 17.96
CA VAL A 206 15.96 3.05 18.74
C VAL A 206 14.59 3.04 18.06
N ARG A 207 13.56 2.58 18.76
CA ARG A 207 12.17 2.44 18.30
C ARG A 207 11.26 3.50 18.92
N HIS A 208 10.04 3.61 18.41
CA HIS A 208 9.00 4.41 19.03
C HIS A 208 8.78 3.98 20.49
N GLY A 209 8.74 4.96 21.40
CA GLY A 209 8.58 4.75 22.83
C GLY A 209 9.87 4.41 23.58
N ASP A 210 10.98 4.18 22.88
CA ASP A 210 12.27 4.01 23.54
C ASP A 210 12.75 5.34 24.15
N THR A 211 13.43 5.23 25.29
CA THR A 211 14.07 6.37 25.94
C THR A 211 15.56 6.37 25.61
N VAL A 212 16.03 7.49 25.06
CA VAL A 212 17.44 7.73 24.75
C VAL A 212 17.99 8.85 25.63
N ARG A 213 19.28 8.76 25.98
CA ARG A 213 19.98 9.76 26.78
C ARG A 213 21.20 10.26 25.99
N LEU A 214 21.21 11.54 25.64
CA LEU A 214 22.42 12.19 25.11
C LEU A 214 23.24 12.70 26.30
N ILE A 215 24.50 12.31 26.34
CA ILE A 215 25.49 12.72 27.32
C ILE A 215 26.55 13.55 26.60
N ALA A 216 26.92 14.70 27.16
CA ALA A 216 27.90 15.60 26.59
C ALA A 216 28.90 16.07 27.65
N ASP A 217 30.16 16.20 27.24
CA ASP A 217 31.23 16.80 28.03
C ASP A 217 32.14 17.69 27.17
N GLY A 218 32.79 18.67 27.79
CA GLY A 218 33.66 19.65 27.14
C GLY A 218 33.03 21.03 26.91
N ALA A 219 33.77 21.88 26.18
CA ALA A 219 33.50 23.32 26.11
C ALA A 219 32.17 23.70 25.46
N GLN A 220 31.62 22.86 24.58
CA GLN A 220 30.33 23.09 23.90
C GLN A 220 29.23 22.09 24.30
N ALA A 221 29.36 21.49 25.50
CA ALA A 221 28.44 20.46 25.96
C ALA A 221 27.01 20.98 26.15
N ASP A 222 26.85 22.19 26.71
CA ASP A 222 25.53 22.77 26.96
C ASP A 222 24.82 23.13 25.64
N GLU A 223 25.55 23.68 24.66
CA GLU A 223 25.00 24.00 23.34
C GLU A 223 24.60 22.75 22.57
N ALA A 224 25.40 21.68 22.64
CA ALA A 224 25.08 20.41 21.98
C ALA A 224 23.83 19.75 22.58
N LEU A 225 23.68 19.76 23.92
CA LEU A 225 22.49 19.25 24.60
C LEU A 225 21.25 20.08 24.28
N ALA A 226 21.38 21.40 24.19
CA ALA A 226 20.29 22.29 23.80
C ALA A 226 19.84 22.04 22.36
N ALA A 227 20.79 21.87 21.43
CA ALA A 227 20.50 21.55 20.03
C ALA A 227 19.81 20.20 19.88
N PHE A 228 20.26 19.17 20.61
CA PHE A 228 19.59 17.88 20.67
C PHE A 228 18.14 18.00 21.15
N LYS A 229 17.92 18.74 22.25
CA LYS A 229 16.58 18.90 22.80
C LYS A 229 15.64 19.59 21.82
N ALA A 230 16.09 20.68 21.19
CA ALA A 230 15.30 21.40 20.19
C ALA A 230 14.95 20.50 18.99
N LEU A 231 15.90 19.69 18.54
CA LEU A 231 15.67 18.72 17.46
C LEU A 231 14.67 17.64 17.88
N ALA A 232 14.78 17.13 19.11
CA ALA A 232 13.90 16.10 19.65
C ALA A 232 12.45 16.60 19.84
N GLU A 233 12.28 17.85 20.29
CA GLU A 233 10.97 18.54 20.36
C GLU A 233 10.31 18.69 19.00
N GLN A 234 11.09 18.80 17.93
CA GLN A 234 10.61 18.77 16.54
C GLN A 234 10.51 17.35 15.98
N HIS A 235 10.59 16.31 16.82
CA HIS A 235 10.57 14.90 16.43
C HIS A 235 11.65 14.55 15.41
N PHE A 236 12.85 15.09 15.60
CA PHE A 236 13.96 14.96 14.64
C PHE A 236 13.56 15.42 13.24
N GLY A 237 12.63 16.40 13.22
CA GLY A 237 11.96 17.04 12.10
C GLY A 237 11.21 16.11 11.13
N GLU A 238 10.70 14.99 11.63
CA GLU A 238 9.61 14.28 10.97
C GLU A 238 8.26 14.84 11.43
N THR A 239 7.31 14.85 10.52
CA THR A 239 5.91 15.06 10.89
C THR A 239 5.43 13.78 11.56
N VAL A 240 5.27 13.80 12.88
CA VAL A 240 4.55 12.74 13.58
C VAL A 240 3.09 12.87 13.18
N SER A 241 2.70 12.14 12.14
CA SER A 241 1.32 12.09 11.69
C SER A 241 0.46 11.63 12.86
N GLU A 242 -0.59 12.40 13.17
CA GLU A 242 -1.60 12.01 14.15
C GLU A 242 -2.01 10.55 13.89
N ARG A 243 -2.00 9.74 14.96
CA ARG A 243 -2.42 8.32 15.05
C ARG A 243 -2.88 7.70 13.73
N GLN A 244 -2.18 6.67 13.25
CA GLN A 244 -2.63 5.82 12.13
C GLN A 244 -4.12 5.49 12.33
N GLN A 245 -4.96 6.13 11.53
CA GLN A 245 -6.39 5.87 11.53
C GLN A 245 -6.61 4.42 11.10
N PRO A 246 -7.52 3.68 11.74
CA PRO A 246 -7.83 2.33 11.30
C PRO A 246 -8.24 2.37 9.82
N SER A 247 -7.50 1.65 8.99
CA SER A 247 -7.73 1.54 7.56
C SER A 247 -8.06 0.10 7.20
N LEU A 248 -9.01 -0.04 6.28
CA LEU A 248 -9.47 -1.31 5.74
C LEU A 248 -9.01 -1.41 4.29
N HIS A 249 -8.67 -2.61 3.86
CA HIS A 249 -8.14 -2.87 2.53
C HIS A 249 -9.05 -3.83 1.77
N GLY A 250 -9.21 -3.59 0.47
CA GLY A 250 -9.94 -4.45 -0.46
C GLY A 250 -9.41 -4.31 -1.89
N ILE A 251 -10.09 -4.95 -2.83
CA ILE A 251 -9.75 -4.97 -4.25
C ILE A 251 -10.39 -3.76 -4.95
N PRO A 252 -9.60 -2.87 -5.57
CA PRO A 252 -10.11 -1.69 -6.24
C PRO A 252 -10.87 -2.04 -7.53
N VAL A 253 -11.99 -1.36 -7.78
CA VAL A 253 -12.76 -1.48 -9.03
C VAL A 253 -12.66 -0.20 -9.88
N ALA A 254 -12.50 0.96 -9.24
CA ALA A 254 -12.51 2.27 -9.90
C ALA A 254 -11.46 3.24 -9.30
N GLU A 255 -10.90 4.12 -10.14
CA GLU A 255 -9.83 5.05 -9.76
C GLU A 255 -10.40 6.40 -9.30
N SER A 256 -10.73 6.52 -8.02
CA SER A 256 -11.24 7.78 -7.45
C SER A 256 -11.12 7.80 -5.93
N VAL A 257 -11.09 9.00 -5.35
CA VAL A 257 -11.10 9.23 -3.90
C VAL A 257 -12.33 10.03 -3.52
N THR A 258 -13.05 9.61 -2.48
CA THR A 258 -14.25 10.27 -1.98
C THR A 258 -14.29 10.25 -0.46
N SER A 259 -15.00 11.19 0.16
CA SER A 259 -15.15 11.29 1.61
C SER A 259 -16.60 11.59 1.98
N GLY A 260 -17.09 10.94 3.04
CA GLY A 260 -18.46 11.12 3.51
C GLY A 260 -18.78 10.26 4.72
N PRO A 261 -19.99 10.40 5.29
CA PRO A 261 -20.48 9.47 6.28
C PRO A 261 -20.66 8.08 5.67
N VAL A 262 -20.41 7.04 6.46
CA VAL A 262 -20.74 5.65 6.13
C VAL A 262 -22.25 5.47 6.23
N PHE A 263 -22.83 4.76 5.27
CA PHE A 263 -24.17 4.18 5.38
C PHE A 263 -24.04 2.67 5.30
N GLN A 264 -24.27 2.00 6.43
CA GLN A 264 -24.19 0.55 6.52
C GLN A 264 -25.52 -0.10 6.13
N ALA A 265 -25.47 -1.06 5.22
CA ALA A 265 -26.62 -1.86 4.79
C ALA A 265 -26.24 -3.34 4.71
N HIS A 266 -27.25 -4.21 4.66
CA HIS A 266 -27.06 -5.65 4.49
C HIS A 266 -27.86 -6.16 3.30
N SER A 267 -27.35 -7.19 2.62
CA SER A 267 -28.15 -7.88 1.62
C SER A 267 -29.38 -8.50 2.27
N PHE A 268 -30.55 -8.24 1.69
CA PHE A 268 -31.80 -8.82 2.14
C PHE A 268 -32.15 -10.03 1.29
N TRP A 269 -32.23 -11.22 1.90
CA TRP A 269 -32.89 -12.40 1.31
C TRP A 269 -34.29 -12.63 1.90
N PRO A 270 -35.28 -12.95 1.05
CA PRO A 270 -36.58 -13.45 1.52
C PRO A 270 -36.41 -14.63 2.47
N PRO A 271 -37.24 -14.77 3.50
CA PRO A 271 -37.22 -15.93 4.38
C PRO A 271 -37.30 -17.25 3.60
N THR A 272 -36.54 -18.24 4.06
CA THR A 272 -36.61 -19.60 3.52
C THR A 272 -37.98 -20.18 3.83
N VAL A 273 -38.72 -20.52 2.78
CA VAL A 273 -39.96 -21.30 2.87
C VAL A 273 -39.67 -22.71 2.38
N ASP A 274 -39.82 -23.68 3.29
CA ASP A 274 -39.81 -25.11 3.02
C ASP A 274 -41.15 -25.68 3.49
N ARG A 275 -42.01 -26.01 2.54
CA ARG A 275 -43.36 -26.50 2.83
C ARG A 275 -43.66 -27.71 1.96
N ARG A 276 -44.07 -28.80 2.61
CA ARG A 276 -44.64 -29.96 1.93
C ARG A 276 -46.07 -29.66 1.51
N ILE A 277 -46.42 -30.03 0.28
CA ILE A 277 -47.73 -29.79 -0.32
C ILE A 277 -48.47 -31.12 -0.56
N GLY A 278 -49.79 -31.07 -0.69
CA GLY A 278 -50.61 -32.16 -1.22
C GLY A 278 -50.45 -32.33 -2.73
N ALA A 279 -50.78 -33.52 -3.25
CA ALA A 279 -50.76 -33.79 -4.70
C ALA A 279 -51.75 -32.91 -5.47
N ASP A 280 -52.84 -32.51 -4.82
CA ASP A 280 -53.87 -31.58 -5.31
C ASP A 280 -53.39 -30.12 -5.38
N GLU A 281 -52.37 -29.75 -4.60
CA GLU A 281 -51.79 -28.40 -4.61
C GLU A 281 -50.74 -28.20 -5.72
N VAL A 282 -50.26 -29.27 -6.35
CA VAL A 282 -49.15 -29.23 -7.33
C VAL A 282 -49.41 -28.24 -8.47
N LEU A 283 -50.60 -28.29 -9.08
CA LEU A 283 -50.96 -27.38 -10.18
C LEU A 283 -51.03 -25.92 -9.71
N GLY A 284 -51.48 -25.68 -8.48
CA GLY A 284 -51.53 -24.35 -7.87
C GLY A 284 -50.14 -23.77 -7.65
N GLU A 285 -49.21 -24.57 -7.13
CA GLU A 285 -47.82 -24.14 -6.92
C GLU A 285 -47.07 -23.90 -8.24
N GLN A 286 -47.31 -24.73 -9.26
CA GLN A 286 -46.76 -24.48 -10.61
C GLN A 286 -47.30 -23.18 -11.23
N GLN A 287 -48.58 -22.87 -11.01
CA GLN A 287 -49.19 -21.61 -11.45
C GLN A 287 -48.60 -20.41 -10.70
N ARG A 288 -48.46 -20.48 -9.37
CA ARG A 288 -47.81 -19.44 -8.56
C ARG A 288 -46.40 -19.13 -9.05
N LEU A 289 -45.61 -20.17 -9.35
CA LEU A 289 -44.27 -20.00 -9.90
C LEU A 289 -44.29 -19.31 -11.26
N ARG A 290 -45.21 -19.70 -12.16
CA ARG A 290 -45.33 -19.09 -13.48
C ARG A 290 -45.63 -17.59 -13.40
N GLU A 291 -46.54 -17.20 -12.51
CA GLU A 291 -46.89 -15.79 -12.28
C GLU A 291 -45.69 -14.99 -11.72
N ALA A 292 -44.98 -15.56 -10.75
CA ALA A 292 -43.78 -14.92 -10.19
C ALA A 292 -42.65 -14.76 -11.23
N LEU A 293 -42.47 -15.73 -12.13
CA LEU A 293 -41.52 -15.64 -13.24
C LEU A 293 -41.90 -14.55 -14.23
N GLN A 294 -43.19 -14.43 -14.58
CA GLN A 294 -43.68 -13.36 -15.46
C GLN A 294 -43.44 -11.96 -14.85
N HIS A 295 -43.67 -11.80 -13.55
CA HIS A 295 -43.35 -10.55 -12.84
C HIS A 295 -41.83 -10.28 -12.82
N THR A 296 -41.01 -11.31 -12.62
CA THR A 296 -39.55 -11.21 -12.64
C THR A 296 -39.03 -10.81 -14.03
N LEU A 297 -39.57 -11.39 -15.11
CA LEU A 297 -39.24 -11.02 -16.49
C LEU A 297 -39.62 -9.55 -16.79
N SER A 298 -40.80 -9.11 -16.33
CA SER A 298 -41.22 -7.71 -16.46
C SER A 298 -40.28 -6.75 -15.74
N ASP A 299 -39.80 -7.12 -14.55
CA ASP A 299 -38.81 -6.35 -13.81
C ASP A 299 -37.46 -6.28 -14.53
N LEU A 300 -36.97 -7.40 -15.05
CA LEU A 300 -35.70 -7.47 -15.80
C LEU A 300 -35.75 -6.61 -17.06
N ASN A 301 -36.88 -6.60 -17.78
CA ASN A 301 -37.08 -5.71 -18.92
C ASN A 301 -37.05 -4.23 -18.51
N ARG A 302 -37.69 -3.86 -17.40
CA ARG A 302 -37.62 -2.49 -16.86
C ARG A 302 -36.20 -2.10 -16.44
N LEU A 303 -35.43 -3.03 -15.88
CA LEU A 303 -34.02 -2.83 -15.56
C LEU A 303 -33.17 -2.65 -16.82
N ALA A 304 -33.42 -3.43 -17.88
CA ALA A 304 -32.75 -3.29 -19.16
C ALA A 304 -33.00 -1.89 -19.78
N GLU A 305 -34.26 -1.45 -19.82
CA GLU A 305 -34.65 -0.12 -20.32
C GLU A 305 -33.99 1.02 -19.51
N ARG A 306 -34.06 0.92 -18.18
CA ARG A 306 -33.44 1.90 -17.27
C ARG A 306 -31.92 1.95 -17.46
N THR A 307 -31.26 0.80 -17.51
CA THR A 307 -29.81 0.70 -17.74
C THR A 307 -29.41 1.25 -19.10
N GLY A 308 -30.21 0.96 -20.13
CA GLY A 308 -30.01 1.47 -21.48
C GLY A 308 -30.08 2.99 -21.55
N THR A 309 -30.96 3.59 -20.74
CA THR A 309 -31.13 5.04 -20.64
C THR A 309 -30.04 5.71 -19.80
N LEU A 310 -29.68 5.11 -18.65
CA LEU A 310 -28.74 5.71 -17.68
C LEU A 310 -27.27 5.52 -18.04
N ILE A 311 -26.92 4.39 -18.65
CA ILE A 311 -25.53 3.95 -18.85
C ILE A 311 -25.27 3.68 -20.33
N GLY A 312 -26.10 2.83 -20.96
CA GLY A 312 -25.98 2.50 -22.37
C GLY A 312 -26.43 1.08 -22.71
N LYS A 313 -26.59 0.84 -24.02
CA LYS A 313 -27.05 -0.45 -24.57
C LYS A 313 -26.17 -1.66 -24.21
N PRO A 314 -24.81 -1.56 -24.20
CA PRO A 314 -23.97 -2.70 -23.84
C PRO A 314 -24.23 -3.21 -22.43
N GLN A 315 -24.39 -2.31 -21.45
CA GLN A 315 -24.68 -2.67 -20.07
C GLN A 315 -26.13 -3.14 -19.89
N ALA A 316 -27.08 -2.61 -20.68
CA ALA A 316 -28.46 -3.10 -20.68
C ALA A 316 -28.58 -4.56 -21.13
N ALA A 317 -27.67 -5.03 -21.99
CA ALA A 317 -27.65 -6.41 -22.47
C ALA A 317 -27.49 -7.45 -21.36
N ILE A 318 -26.93 -7.05 -20.20
CA ILE A 318 -26.84 -7.89 -18.99
C ILE A 318 -28.22 -8.40 -18.59
N PHE A 319 -29.18 -7.49 -18.40
CA PHE A 319 -30.54 -7.88 -18.01
C PHE A 319 -31.31 -8.56 -19.14
N GLY A 320 -30.95 -8.29 -20.41
CA GLY A 320 -31.45 -9.07 -21.55
C GLY A 320 -31.03 -10.54 -21.48
N ALA A 321 -29.77 -10.81 -21.15
CA ALA A 321 -29.28 -12.18 -20.94
C ALA A 321 -29.94 -12.85 -19.73
N HIS A 322 -30.19 -12.12 -18.64
CA HIS A 322 -30.93 -12.64 -17.48
C HIS A 322 -32.37 -13.03 -17.87
N SER A 323 -33.06 -12.19 -18.65
CA SER A 323 -34.39 -12.51 -19.17
C SER A 323 -34.37 -13.78 -20.04
N MET A 324 -33.38 -13.93 -20.92
CA MET A 324 -33.24 -15.12 -21.77
C MET A 324 -33.02 -16.40 -20.95
N LEU A 325 -32.19 -16.35 -19.91
CA LEU A 325 -31.97 -17.50 -19.03
C LEU A 325 -33.27 -17.87 -18.28
N LEU A 326 -33.99 -16.87 -17.79
CA LEU A 326 -35.20 -17.08 -16.99
C LEU A 326 -36.41 -17.55 -17.83
N ASP A 327 -36.47 -17.16 -19.10
CA ASP A 327 -37.51 -17.55 -20.05
C ASP A 327 -37.26 -18.93 -20.69
N ASP A 328 -36.18 -19.61 -20.33
CA ASP A 328 -35.86 -20.97 -20.79
C ASP A 328 -36.93 -21.98 -20.32
N PRO A 329 -37.67 -22.62 -21.24
CA PRO A 329 -38.68 -23.62 -20.90
C PRO A 329 -38.13 -24.80 -20.10
N ASP A 330 -36.89 -25.21 -20.34
CA ASP A 330 -36.28 -26.36 -19.65
C ASP A 330 -36.01 -26.03 -18.18
N LEU A 331 -35.58 -24.79 -17.89
CA LEU A 331 -35.39 -24.30 -16.53
C LEU A 331 -36.72 -24.29 -15.75
N GLN A 332 -37.78 -23.79 -16.37
CA GLN A 332 -39.11 -23.75 -15.77
C GLN A 332 -39.65 -25.17 -15.54
N GLN A 333 -39.48 -26.06 -16.53
CA GLN A 333 -39.90 -27.45 -16.45
C GLN A 333 -39.13 -28.23 -15.37
N ALA A 334 -37.85 -27.92 -15.15
CA ALA A 334 -37.07 -28.51 -14.06
C ALA A 334 -37.67 -28.15 -12.68
N ALA A 335 -38.13 -26.91 -12.50
CA ALA A 335 -38.80 -26.49 -11.28
C ALA A 335 -40.17 -27.17 -11.12
N TYR A 336 -40.97 -27.22 -12.17
CA TYR A 336 -42.29 -27.87 -12.16
C TYR A 336 -42.19 -29.37 -11.84
N THR A 337 -41.17 -30.04 -12.38
CA THR A 337 -40.88 -31.45 -12.09
C THR A 337 -40.53 -31.64 -10.62
N ARG A 338 -39.71 -30.76 -10.03
CA ARG A 338 -39.36 -30.83 -8.60
C ARG A 338 -40.59 -30.65 -7.70
N ILE A 339 -41.46 -29.68 -7.99
CA ILE A 339 -42.74 -29.48 -7.27
C ILE A 339 -43.56 -30.77 -7.27
N ALA A 340 -43.77 -31.37 -8.45
CA ALA A 340 -44.62 -32.54 -8.60
C ALA A 340 -44.04 -33.82 -7.98
N GLN A 341 -42.72 -34.04 -8.13
CA GLN A 341 -42.07 -35.27 -7.66
C GLN A 341 -41.75 -35.22 -6.16
N GLN A 342 -41.32 -34.07 -5.65
CA GLN A 342 -40.92 -33.92 -4.25
C GLN A 342 -42.07 -33.46 -3.36
N LEU A 343 -43.21 -33.06 -3.94
CA LEU A 343 -44.34 -32.49 -3.23
C LEU A 343 -43.91 -31.32 -2.33
N CYS A 344 -43.16 -30.38 -2.91
CA CYS A 344 -42.68 -29.16 -2.25
C CYS A 344 -43.26 -27.90 -2.89
N CYS A 345 -43.29 -26.80 -2.13
CA CYS A 345 -43.79 -25.52 -2.62
C CYS A 345 -42.87 -24.88 -3.68
N ALA A 346 -43.42 -23.91 -4.42
CA ALA A 346 -42.73 -23.20 -5.49
C ALA A 346 -41.42 -22.53 -5.04
N GLU A 347 -41.40 -21.94 -3.84
CA GLU A 347 -40.21 -21.27 -3.28
C GLU A 347 -39.07 -22.25 -3.08
N GLN A 348 -39.36 -23.44 -2.55
CA GLN A 348 -38.37 -24.49 -2.30
C GLN A 348 -37.84 -25.07 -3.62
N ALA A 349 -38.73 -25.41 -4.54
CA ALA A 349 -38.34 -25.96 -5.84
C ALA A 349 -37.48 -24.96 -6.63
N TRP A 350 -37.88 -23.69 -6.68
CA TRP A 350 -37.14 -22.64 -7.39
C TRP A 350 -35.77 -22.38 -6.77
N ARG A 351 -35.68 -22.31 -5.43
CA ARG A 351 -34.41 -22.18 -4.70
C ARG A 351 -33.46 -23.34 -5.01
N GLN A 352 -33.96 -24.57 -5.10
CA GLN A 352 -33.12 -25.72 -5.44
C GLN A 352 -32.61 -25.66 -6.89
N VAL A 353 -33.45 -25.25 -7.85
CA VAL A 353 -33.07 -25.18 -9.28
C VAL A 353 -31.96 -24.15 -9.47
N LEU A 354 -32.19 -22.91 -9.03
CA LEU A 354 -31.26 -21.79 -9.25
C LEU A 354 -30.06 -21.89 -8.30
N GLY A 355 -30.24 -22.48 -7.11
CA GLY A 355 -29.14 -22.80 -6.20
C GLY A 355 -28.15 -23.77 -6.83
N ALA A 356 -28.60 -24.81 -7.52
CA ALA A 356 -27.71 -25.73 -8.23
C ALA A 356 -26.89 -25.02 -9.32
N ILE A 357 -27.54 -24.18 -10.13
CA ILE A 357 -26.87 -23.40 -11.19
C ILE A 357 -25.85 -22.42 -10.58
N ALA A 358 -26.19 -21.78 -9.45
CA ALA A 358 -25.28 -20.88 -8.74
C ALA A 358 -24.02 -21.61 -8.23
N GLU A 359 -24.18 -22.83 -7.70
CA GLU A 359 -23.04 -23.67 -7.31
C GLU A 359 -22.19 -24.08 -8.52
N GLU A 360 -22.81 -24.49 -9.62
CA GLU A 360 -22.10 -24.85 -10.86
C GLU A 360 -21.21 -23.68 -11.34
N TYR A 361 -21.72 -22.44 -11.32
CA TYR A 361 -20.90 -21.27 -11.64
C TYR A 361 -19.74 -21.09 -10.67
N ARG A 362 -19.94 -21.34 -9.38
CA ARG A 362 -18.91 -21.17 -8.34
C ARG A 362 -17.76 -22.17 -8.47
N GLU A 363 -18.05 -23.35 -8.99
CA GLU A 363 -17.09 -24.45 -9.20
C GLU A 363 -16.25 -24.31 -10.49
N LEU A 364 -16.58 -23.36 -11.38
CA LEU A 364 -15.80 -23.12 -12.59
C LEU A 364 -14.40 -22.58 -12.27
N ASP A 365 -13.39 -22.95 -13.07
CA ASP A 365 -12.01 -22.49 -12.87
C ASP A 365 -11.80 -21.01 -13.25
N ASP A 366 -12.61 -20.48 -14.16
CA ASP A 366 -12.49 -19.12 -14.68
C ASP A 366 -13.15 -18.10 -13.74
N ASP A 367 -12.37 -17.18 -13.17
CA ASP A 367 -12.83 -16.11 -12.25
C ASP A 367 -13.91 -15.21 -12.85
N TYR A 368 -13.88 -14.95 -14.17
CA TYR A 368 -14.88 -14.15 -14.87
C TYR A 368 -16.21 -14.92 -15.00
N MET A 369 -16.15 -16.23 -15.24
CA MET A 369 -17.33 -17.09 -15.28
C MET A 369 -17.90 -17.33 -13.88
N ARG A 370 -17.06 -17.50 -12.86
CA ARG A 370 -17.49 -17.58 -11.46
C ARG A 370 -18.27 -16.36 -11.01
N ALA A 371 -17.94 -15.18 -11.53
CA ALA A 371 -18.64 -13.94 -11.20
C ALA A 371 -20.12 -13.93 -11.66
N ARG A 372 -20.53 -14.86 -12.54
CA ARG A 372 -21.93 -15.01 -12.98
C ARG A 372 -22.84 -15.63 -11.91
N GLU A 373 -22.28 -16.25 -10.87
CA GLU A 373 -23.05 -16.78 -9.75
C GLU A 373 -23.97 -15.73 -9.12
N LEU A 374 -23.48 -14.48 -9.04
CA LEU A 374 -24.23 -13.36 -8.49
C LEU A 374 -25.45 -12.99 -9.34
N ASP A 375 -25.35 -13.14 -10.66
CA ASP A 375 -26.42 -12.89 -11.62
C ASP A 375 -27.59 -13.87 -11.39
N VAL A 376 -27.27 -15.14 -11.16
CA VAL A 376 -28.24 -16.21 -10.84
C VAL A 376 -28.94 -15.94 -9.51
N ARG A 377 -28.18 -15.50 -8.50
CA ARG A 377 -28.73 -15.16 -7.17
C ARG A 377 -29.63 -13.93 -7.19
N ASP A 378 -29.34 -12.94 -8.04
CA ASP A 378 -30.20 -11.77 -8.25
C ASP A 378 -31.58 -12.19 -8.79
N MET A 379 -31.61 -13.06 -9.81
CA MET A 379 -32.86 -13.61 -10.36
C MET A 379 -33.62 -14.48 -9.36
N LEU A 380 -32.91 -15.35 -8.64
CA LEU A 380 -33.48 -16.19 -7.59
C LEU A 380 -34.16 -15.33 -6.53
N ARG A 381 -33.44 -14.36 -5.96
CA ARG A 381 -33.98 -13.44 -4.96
C ARG A 381 -35.25 -12.76 -5.45
N ARG A 382 -35.21 -12.18 -6.65
CA ARG A 382 -36.33 -11.44 -7.22
C ARG A 382 -37.57 -12.31 -7.39
N THR A 383 -37.40 -13.52 -7.89
CA THR A 383 -38.51 -14.47 -8.06
C THR A 383 -39.09 -14.89 -6.70
N LEU A 384 -38.25 -15.11 -5.69
CA LEU A 384 -38.70 -15.42 -4.33
C LEU A 384 -39.48 -14.26 -3.68
N CYS A 385 -39.06 -13.01 -3.89
CA CYS A 385 -39.84 -11.84 -3.46
C CYS A 385 -41.25 -11.86 -4.06
N HIS A 386 -41.38 -12.09 -5.36
CA HIS A 386 -42.69 -12.16 -6.03
C HIS A 386 -43.54 -13.32 -5.52
N LEU A 387 -42.97 -14.52 -5.34
CA LEU A 387 -43.68 -15.68 -4.78
C LEU A 387 -44.26 -15.43 -3.38
N GLN A 388 -43.53 -14.66 -2.57
CA GLN A 388 -43.88 -14.34 -1.19
C GLN A 388 -44.65 -13.03 -1.04
N GLY A 389 -44.88 -12.28 -2.13
CA GLY A 389 -45.52 -10.97 -2.09
C GLY A 389 -44.71 -9.91 -1.32
N LEU A 390 -43.38 -10.06 -1.25
CA LEU A 390 -42.48 -9.15 -0.54
C LEU A 390 -41.97 -8.06 -1.48
N PRO A 391 -41.87 -6.80 -1.01
CA PRO A 391 -41.24 -5.76 -1.79
C PRO A 391 -39.75 -6.06 -1.95
N LEU A 392 -39.19 -5.63 -3.09
CA LEU A 392 -37.74 -5.58 -3.23
C LEU A 392 -37.18 -4.45 -2.36
N PRO A 393 -36.09 -4.68 -1.61
CA PRO A 393 -35.47 -3.64 -0.78
C PRO A 393 -35.05 -2.46 -1.63
N ALA A 394 -35.36 -1.26 -1.15
CA ALA A 394 -34.79 -0.03 -1.65
C ALA A 394 -33.76 0.50 -0.64
N MET A 395 -32.59 0.88 -1.12
CA MET A 395 -31.62 1.61 -0.30
C MET A 395 -32.02 3.09 -0.25
N ALA A 396 -32.57 3.50 0.89
CA ALA A 396 -32.99 4.87 1.13
C ALA A 396 -31.93 5.63 1.94
N LEU A 397 -30.92 6.17 1.25
CA LEU A 397 -29.94 7.05 1.87
C LEU A 397 -30.59 8.42 2.10
N ALA A 398 -30.45 8.98 3.31
CA ALA A 398 -30.98 10.31 3.64
C ALA A 398 -30.03 11.44 3.23
N GLU A 399 -28.75 11.15 3.11
CA GLU A 399 -27.68 12.09 2.76
C GLU A 399 -26.64 11.41 1.87
N PRO A 400 -25.77 12.17 1.18
CA PRO A 400 -24.66 11.60 0.44
C PRO A 400 -23.71 10.81 1.35
N SER A 401 -23.53 9.51 1.08
CA SER A 401 -22.80 8.59 1.95
C SER A 401 -21.98 7.55 1.17
N ILE A 402 -20.96 7.00 1.83
CA ILE A 402 -20.23 5.81 1.37
C ILE A 402 -21.03 4.58 1.81
N LEU A 403 -21.54 3.82 0.86
CA LEU A 403 -22.31 2.60 1.11
C LEU A 403 -21.37 1.47 1.53
N VAL A 404 -21.58 0.88 2.70
CA VAL A 404 -20.84 -0.28 3.20
C VAL A 404 -21.81 -1.44 3.37
N MET A 405 -21.59 -2.55 2.66
CA MET A 405 -22.48 -3.72 2.72
C MET A 405 -21.74 -5.03 2.48
N ASP A 406 -22.40 -6.15 2.70
CA ASP A 406 -21.80 -7.48 2.48
C ASP A 406 -21.62 -7.80 0.99
N GLU A 407 -22.69 -7.62 0.22
CA GLU A 407 -22.76 -7.89 -1.21
C GLU A 407 -23.79 -6.96 -1.85
N LEU A 408 -23.71 -6.75 -3.16
CA LEU A 408 -24.63 -5.87 -3.89
C LEU A 408 -24.98 -6.49 -5.23
N MET A 409 -26.28 -6.70 -5.48
CA MET A 409 -26.75 -7.35 -6.71
C MET A 409 -26.73 -6.39 -7.91
N PRO A 410 -26.55 -6.88 -9.15
CA PRO A 410 -26.54 -6.04 -10.35
C PRO A 410 -27.80 -5.19 -10.47
N SER A 411 -28.97 -5.77 -10.16
CA SER A 411 -30.24 -5.02 -10.19
C SER A 411 -30.34 -3.91 -9.16
N GLU A 412 -29.62 -4.00 -8.04
CA GLU A 412 -29.59 -2.97 -6.99
C GLU A 412 -28.67 -1.80 -7.37
N VAL A 413 -27.53 -2.08 -8.02
CA VAL A 413 -26.59 -1.04 -8.49
C VAL A 413 -27.31 -0.03 -9.39
N VAL A 414 -28.13 -0.52 -10.33
CA VAL A 414 -28.89 0.32 -11.27
C VAL A 414 -29.96 1.19 -10.57
N MET A 415 -30.40 0.76 -9.39
CA MET A 415 -31.40 1.46 -8.60
C MET A 415 -30.80 2.56 -7.71
N LEU A 416 -29.48 2.59 -7.54
CA LEU A 416 -28.78 3.60 -6.74
C LEU A 416 -28.97 5.02 -7.30
N ASP A 417 -29.16 5.98 -6.39
CA ASP A 417 -29.08 7.40 -6.71
C ASP A 417 -27.61 7.86 -6.62
N ARG A 418 -27.01 8.17 -7.77
CA ARG A 418 -25.62 8.63 -7.90
C ARG A 418 -25.32 9.92 -7.13
N ARG A 419 -26.35 10.69 -6.73
CA ARG A 419 -26.18 11.89 -5.92
C ARG A 419 -26.01 11.57 -4.44
N LEU A 420 -26.51 10.43 -4.01
CA LEU A 420 -26.50 9.99 -2.61
C LEU A 420 -25.45 8.92 -2.35
N VAL A 421 -25.11 8.08 -3.32
CA VAL A 421 -24.04 7.09 -3.16
C VAL A 421 -22.71 7.69 -3.64
N LEU A 422 -21.90 8.12 -2.67
CA LEU A 422 -20.58 8.70 -2.93
C LEU A 422 -19.54 7.64 -3.32
N GLY A 423 -19.71 6.41 -2.85
CA GLY A 423 -18.84 5.26 -3.11
C GLY A 423 -19.40 3.98 -2.48
N ILE A 424 -18.86 2.83 -2.84
CA ILE A 424 -19.32 1.50 -2.43
C ILE A 424 -18.14 0.70 -1.88
N CYS A 425 -18.29 0.13 -0.68
CA CYS A 425 -17.38 -0.84 -0.08
C CYS A 425 -18.14 -2.13 0.21
N LEU A 426 -17.74 -3.23 -0.43
CA LEU A 426 -18.32 -4.55 -0.19
C LEU A 426 -17.37 -5.42 0.62
N SER A 427 -17.88 -6.13 1.63
CA SER A 427 -17.06 -7.12 2.35
C SER A 427 -16.75 -8.33 1.47
N GLY A 428 -17.72 -8.75 0.65
CA GLY A 428 -17.57 -9.78 -0.37
C GLY A 428 -17.56 -9.19 -1.79
N GLY A 429 -17.87 -10.03 -2.77
CA GLY A 429 -17.97 -9.64 -4.17
C GLY A 429 -16.68 -9.81 -4.98
N ASN A 430 -16.86 -9.81 -6.30
CA ASN A 430 -15.79 -10.00 -7.29
C ASN A 430 -15.69 -8.73 -8.17
N ALA A 431 -14.47 -8.26 -8.42
CA ALA A 431 -14.21 -7.08 -9.27
C ALA A 431 -14.65 -7.28 -10.74
N LEU A 432 -14.83 -8.53 -11.18
CA LEU A 432 -15.32 -8.91 -12.51
C LEU A 432 -16.85 -9.10 -12.59
N SER A 433 -17.56 -8.94 -11.48
CA SER A 433 -19.03 -9.08 -11.42
C SER A 433 -19.73 -8.00 -12.23
N HIS A 434 -20.96 -8.29 -12.69
CA HIS A 434 -21.79 -7.27 -13.32
C HIS A 434 -22.09 -6.09 -12.39
N SER A 435 -22.17 -6.30 -11.08
CA SER A 435 -22.28 -5.20 -10.11
C SER A 435 -21.09 -4.24 -10.19
N ALA A 436 -19.86 -4.77 -10.24
CA ALA A 436 -18.64 -3.98 -10.38
C ALA A 436 -18.58 -3.26 -11.74
N ILE A 437 -18.94 -3.95 -12.83
CA ILE A 437 -19.00 -3.38 -14.19
C ILE A 437 -20.01 -2.22 -14.25
N LEU A 438 -21.21 -2.41 -13.68
CA LEU A 438 -22.27 -1.40 -13.65
C LEU A 438 -21.89 -0.21 -12.78
N ALA A 439 -21.33 -0.42 -11.59
CA ALA A 439 -20.89 0.65 -10.70
C ALA A 439 -19.81 1.51 -11.36
N LYS A 440 -18.84 0.86 -12.02
CA LYS A 440 -17.79 1.54 -12.80
C LYS A 440 -18.38 2.36 -13.96
N ALA A 441 -19.32 1.80 -14.70
CA ALA A 441 -19.98 2.51 -15.80
C ALA A 441 -20.86 3.68 -15.31
N MET A 442 -21.37 3.59 -14.09
CA MET A 442 -22.02 4.69 -13.36
C MET A 442 -21.02 5.65 -12.68
N GLY A 443 -19.71 5.47 -12.86
CA GLY A 443 -18.69 6.32 -12.23
C GLY A 443 -18.79 6.37 -10.71
N ILE A 444 -19.31 5.32 -10.07
CA ILE A 444 -19.38 5.22 -8.61
C ILE A 444 -18.07 4.55 -8.15
N PRO A 445 -17.29 5.19 -7.25
CA PRO A 445 -16.11 4.58 -6.64
C PRO A 445 -16.49 3.27 -5.97
N MET A 446 -15.74 2.18 -6.21
CA MET A 446 -16.08 0.87 -5.63
C MET A 446 -14.82 0.08 -5.23
N VAL A 447 -14.90 -0.56 -4.07
CA VAL A 447 -13.93 -1.53 -3.56
C VAL A 447 -14.68 -2.77 -3.08
N VAL A 448 -14.19 -3.95 -3.44
CA VAL A 448 -14.78 -5.25 -3.06
C VAL A 448 -13.82 -6.07 -2.19
N GLY A 449 -14.30 -7.11 -1.53
CA GLY A 449 -13.44 -7.97 -0.71
C GLY A 449 -12.83 -7.26 0.51
N MET A 450 -13.46 -6.17 0.98
CA MET A 450 -12.98 -5.40 2.11
C MET A 450 -13.38 -6.08 3.43
N GLN A 451 -12.55 -7.02 3.87
CA GLN A 451 -12.82 -7.80 5.08
C GLN A 451 -13.06 -6.90 6.30
N ASP A 452 -13.94 -7.34 7.19
CA ASP A 452 -14.36 -6.63 8.40
C ASP A 452 -15.00 -5.25 8.21
N CYS A 453 -15.31 -4.80 6.98
CA CYS A 453 -15.87 -3.46 6.79
C CYS A 453 -17.18 -3.25 7.55
N LEU A 454 -18.02 -4.27 7.62
CA LEU A 454 -19.27 -4.23 8.38
C LEU A 454 -19.05 -4.21 9.91
N SER A 455 -18.03 -4.90 10.42
CA SER A 455 -17.80 -4.97 11.88
C SER A 455 -17.04 -3.76 12.42
N LYS A 456 -16.22 -3.13 11.57
CA LYS A 456 -15.34 -2.00 11.93
C LYS A 456 -15.91 -0.63 11.57
N THR A 457 -17.05 -0.55 10.88
CA THR A 457 -17.72 0.71 10.55
C THR A 457 -19.10 0.80 11.18
N ARG A 458 -19.66 2.03 11.24
CA ARG A 458 -21.02 2.30 11.70
C ARG A 458 -21.66 3.39 10.85
N SER A 459 -22.97 3.32 10.61
CA SER A 459 -23.69 4.39 9.93
C SER A 459 -23.47 5.75 10.61
N GLY A 460 -23.20 6.79 9.81
CA GLY A 460 -22.86 8.15 10.26
C GLY A 460 -21.38 8.37 10.56
N GLN A 461 -20.55 7.32 10.66
CA GLN A 461 -19.11 7.47 10.86
C GLN A 461 -18.46 8.09 9.63
N LYS A 462 -17.65 9.13 9.80
CA LYS A 462 -16.91 9.73 8.68
C LYS A 462 -15.82 8.80 8.18
N ALA A 463 -15.73 8.64 6.87
CA ALA A 463 -14.69 7.86 6.24
C ALA A 463 -14.24 8.51 4.92
N MET A 464 -13.02 8.16 4.51
CA MET A 464 -12.48 8.44 3.19
C MET A 464 -12.25 7.11 2.47
N LEU A 465 -12.85 6.96 1.29
CA LEU A 465 -12.65 5.83 0.40
C LEU A 465 -11.67 6.25 -0.71
N ASP A 466 -10.47 5.68 -0.68
CA ASP A 466 -9.51 5.69 -1.79
C ASP A 466 -9.72 4.41 -2.61
N ALA A 467 -10.62 4.47 -3.58
CA ALA A 467 -10.96 3.32 -4.41
C ALA A 467 -9.84 2.97 -5.40
N ALA A 468 -8.89 3.87 -5.66
CA ALA A 468 -7.72 3.58 -6.50
C ALA A 468 -6.73 2.67 -5.76
N ARG A 469 -6.55 2.89 -4.45
CA ARG A 469 -5.67 2.07 -3.60
C ARG A 469 -6.40 0.93 -2.88
N GLY A 470 -7.73 0.86 -3.02
CA GLY A 470 -8.55 -0.12 -2.32
C GLY A 470 -8.61 0.11 -0.80
N VAL A 471 -8.55 1.36 -0.33
CA VAL A 471 -8.45 1.70 1.09
C VAL A 471 -9.67 2.46 1.57
N LEU A 472 -10.26 2.04 2.70
CA LEU A 472 -11.23 2.84 3.46
C LEU A 472 -10.57 3.29 4.77
N GLN A 473 -10.39 4.60 4.93
CA GLN A 473 -9.83 5.22 6.13
C GLN A 473 -10.95 5.75 7.01
N LEU A 474 -10.97 5.37 8.28
CA LEU A 474 -12.01 5.75 9.23
C LEU A 474 -11.56 6.96 10.05
N SER A 475 -12.37 8.01 10.05
CA SER A 475 -12.17 9.16 10.94
C SER A 475 -12.76 8.87 12.34
N HIS A 476 -12.14 9.46 13.37
CA HIS A 476 -12.61 9.41 14.75
C HIS A 476 -13.78 10.35 15.02
#